data_AF-A0A661U2Z9-F1
#
_entry.id   AF-A0A661U2Z9-F1
#
_cell.length_a   1.000
_cell.length_b   1.000
_cell.length_c   1.000
_cell.angle_alpha   90.00
_cell.angle_beta   90.00
_cell.angle_gamma   90.00
#
_symmetry.space_group_name_H-M   'P 1'
#
loop_
_entity.id
_entity.type
_entity.pdbx_description
1 polymer ?
#
loop_
_entity_poly.entity_id
_entity_poly.type
_entity_poly.pdbx_seq_one_letter_code
_entity_poly.pdbx_strand_id
1 'polypeptide(L)'
;MYFRRGLLLFSVLMVVLTIFSCDEDGDNLESYIPNEEGSTWVYNVTDNTIGTFTRTVKVKGERVIGETTCQIMEDTKSNAPEDVMRTFFHDNEINTVSIYGYESVTDGNVNWTHYFTEAWVEYYYPFVVGSSLTIIDEKGMNPTDVPFIYFPDDDIDDDGVDDTIDLTIIAYVQSQEDITVPAGTFEDAFKIYTDGDMTFHLSTWGDISVEMDNYSWNKPHIGRVKNDTTIDYDTEYIPDYESHSELTTYELP
;
A
#
# COMPACT_ATOMS: atom_id res chain seq x y z
N MET A 1 13.13 -25.30 -9.27
CA MET A 1 12.13 -24.22 -9.38
C MET A 1 12.61 -23.10 -10.28
N TYR A 2 11.69 -22.37 -10.91
CA TYR A 2 11.89 -21.01 -11.41
C TYR A 2 11.15 -20.06 -10.45
N PHE A 3 11.87 -19.23 -9.71
CA PHE A 3 11.25 -18.25 -8.81
C PHE A 3 10.40 -17.24 -9.61
N ARG A 4 9.11 -17.12 -9.25
CA ARG A 4 8.32 -15.93 -9.54
C ARG A 4 8.57 -14.93 -8.42
N ARG A 5 9.21 -13.79 -8.73
CA ARG A 5 9.39 -12.69 -7.77
C ARG A 5 8.10 -11.87 -7.70
N GLY A 6 7.30 -12.10 -6.66
CA GLY A 6 6.22 -11.19 -6.29
C GLY A 6 6.81 -9.88 -5.76
N LEU A 7 6.31 -8.73 -6.23
CA LEU A 7 6.79 -7.42 -5.79
C LEU A 7 5.79 -6.80 -4.82
N LEU A 8 6.26 -6.49 -3.62
CA LEU A 8 5.45 -6.11 -2.46
C LEU A 8 5.22 -4.59 -2.37
N LEU A 9 3.95 -4.16 -2.17
CA LEU A 9 3.56 -2.75 -2.10
C LEU A 9 2.40 -2.53 -1.08
N PHE A 10 2.54 -1.47 -0.27
CA PHE A 10 1.79 -1.23 0.97
C PHE A 10 1.20 0.20 1.08
N SER A 11 0.05 0.36 1.77
CA SER A 11 -0.18 1.39 2.82
C SER A 11 -1.40 1.08 3.75
N VAL A 12 -1.86 2.05 4.60
CA VAL A 12 -2.27 1.83 6.02
C VAL A 12 -3.35 2.80 6.65
N LEU A 13 -4.63 2.39 6.95
CA LEU A 13 -5.78 2.94 7.80
C LEU A 13 -7.35 3.02 7.60
N MET A 14 -8.06 3.29 8.72
CA MET A 14 -9.33 2.75 9.28
C MET A 14 -10.41 3.82 9.55
N VAL A 15 -11.56 3.47 10.18
CA VAL A 15 -12.83 4.25 10.31
C VAL A 15 -13.46 4.02 11.72
N VAL A 16 -14.35 4.77 12.44
CA VAL A 16 -15.32 5.94 12.39
C VAL A 16 -15.62 6.31 13.90
N LEU A 17 -16.31 7.34 14.44
CA LEU A 17 -16.90 8.68 14.13
C LEU A 17 -17.35 9.31 15.49
N THR A 18 -17.44 10.65 15.69
CA THR A 18 -18.50 11.30 16.51
C THR A 18 -18.61 12.84 16.32
N ILE A 19 -19.63 13.48 16.92
CA ILE A 19 -20.22 14.78 16.48
C ILE A 19 -20.01 15.90 17.52
N PHE A 20 -19.57 17.11 17.10
CA PHE A 20 -20.07 18.48 17.47
C PHE A 20 -18.98 19.57 17.45
N SER A 21 -18.89 20.31 16.34
CA SER A 21 -18.83 21.79 16.36
C SER A 21 -19.37 22.35 15.04
N CYS A 22 -19.97 23.54 15.10
CA CYS A 22 -20.06 24.41 13.93
C CYS A 22 -19.08 25.56 14.19
N ASP A 23 -17.91 25.50 13.56
CA ASP A 23 -17.13 26.69 13.30
C ASP A 23 -17.38 27.10 11.84
N GLU A 24 -17.67 28.38 11.61
CA GLU A 24 -17.80 28.98 10.26
C GLU A 24 -16.44 29.47 9.73
N ASP A 25 -15.39 28.67 9.93
CA ASP A 25 -14.12 28.76 9.19
C ASP A 25 -13.90 27.38 8.52
N GLY A 26 -14.32 27.30 7.26
CA GLY A 26 -14.43 26.05 6.52
C GLY A 26 -13.13 25.57 5.91
N ASP A 27 -12.15 25.23 6.75
CA ASP A 27 -11.07 24.33 6.36
C ASP A 27 -11.70 22.96 6.03
N ASN A 28 -11.55 22.49 4.79
CA ASN A 28 -12.03 21.16 4.42
C ASN A 28 -11.34 20.10 5.31
N LEU A 29 -12.03 18.98 5.58
CA LEU A 29 -11.34 17.77 6.01
C LEU A 29 -10.68 17.17 4.76
N GLU A 30 -9.49 17.70 4.47
CA GLU A 30 -8.98 17.77 3.13
C GLU A 30 -8.20 16.48 2.78
N SER A 31 -8.63 15.79 1.71
CA SER A 31 -8.17 14.43 1.37
C SER A 31 -6.65 14.32 1.21
N TYR A 32 -6.07 13.29 1.82
CA TYR A 32 -4.62 13.06 1.80
C TYR A 32 -4.13 12.37 0.51
N ILE A 33 -5.00 11.70 -0.25
CA ILE A 33 -4.71 11.17 -1.58
C ILE A 33 -5.75 11.72 -2.57
N PRO A 34 -5.37 12.60 -3.52
CA PRO A 34 -6.28 13.06 -4.56
C PRO A 34 -7.06 11.92 -5.24
N ASN A 35 -8.37 11.97 -5.10
CA ASN A 35 -9.30 10.90 -5.47
C ASN A 35 -10.07 11.20 -6.78
N GLU A 36 -9.83 12.34 -7.42
CA GLU A 36 -10.49 12.76 -8.65
C GLU A 36 -9.99 12.00 -9.89
N GLU A 37 -10.90 11.60 -10.78
CA GLU A 37 -10.55 10.93 -12.05
C GLU A 37 -9.63 11.82 -12.91
N GLY A 38 -8.49 11.25 -13.31
CA GLY A 38 -7.46 11.98 -14.05
C GLY A 38 -6.20 12.23 -13.23
N SER A 39 -6.28 12.31 -11.90
CA SER A 39 -5.12 12.47 -11.00
C SER A 39 -4.04 11.42 -11.30
N THR A 40 -2.79 11.85 -11.47
CA THR A 40 -1.67 11.02 -11.94
C THR A 40 -0.37 11.33 -11.19
N TRP A 41 0.40 10.30 -10.85
CA TRP A 41 1.73 10.40 -10.26
C TRP A 41 2.71 9.53 -11.03
N VAL A 42 3.93 10.02 -11.17
CA VAL A 42 5.04 9.28 -11.77
C VAL A 42 6.18 9.25 -10.77
N TYR A 43 6.64 8.05 -10.45
CA TYR A 43 7.75 7.80 -9.53
C TYR A 43 8.93 7.19 -10.28
N ASN A 44 10.15 7.59 -9.93
CA ASN A 44 11.33 6.78 -10.22
C ASN A 44 11.51 5.81 -9.06
N VAL A 45 11.53 4.50 -9.35
CA VAL A 45 11.71 3.42 -8.37
C VAL A 45 13.05 2.75 -8.64
N THR A 46 13.81 2.42 -7.59
CA THR A 46 15.00 1.57 -7.66
C THR A 46 14.89 0.47 -6.62
N ASP A 47 15.09 -0.76 -7.10
CA ASP A 47 14.71 -1.99 -6.42
C ASP A 47 15.87 -3.00 -6.52
N ASN A 48 16.24 -3.67 -5.43
CA ASN A 48 17.38 -4.60 -5.44
C ASN A 48 17.10 -5.90 -6.22
N THR A 49 15.84 -6.21 -6.52
CA THR A 49 15.43 -7.43 -7.25
C THR A 49 15.19 -7.21 -8.75
N ILE A 50 14.64 -6.06 -9.15
CA ILE A 50 14.28 -5.74 -10.55
C ILE A 50 14.96 -4.49 -11.12
N GLY A 51 15.75 -3.76 -10.33
CA GLY A 51 16.52 -2.59 -10.75
C GLY A 51 15.71 -1.29 -10.79
N THR A 52 16.14 -0.34 -11.62
CA THR A 52 15.48 0.98 -11.74
C THR A 52 14.41 0.98 -12.82
N PHE A 53 13.21 1.45 -12.50
CA PHE A 53 12.07 1.58 -13.41
C PHE A 53 11.18 2.78 -13.04
N THR A 54 10.33 3.21 -13.98
CA THR A 54 9.31 4.23 -13.72
C THR A 54 8.00 3.56 -13.33
N ARG A 55 7.37 4.00 -12.24
CA ARG A 55 6.05 3.59 -11.80
C ARG A 55 5.06 4.72 -12.03
N THR A 56 3.99 4.48 -12.77
CA THR A 56 2.92 5.48 -13.02
C THR A 56 1.63 5.01 -12.39
N VAL A 57 1.09 5.85 -11.50
CA VAL A 57 -0.16 5.64 -10.75
C VAL A 57 -1.20 6.63 -11.28
N LYS A 58 -2.44 6.21 -11.51
CA LYS A 58 -3.51 7.08 -12.02
C LYS A 58 -4.89 6.71 -11.49
N VAL A 59 -5.71 7.70 -11.12
CA VAL A 59 -7.14 7.49 -10.85
C VAL A 59 -7.91 7.40 -12.17
N LYS A 60 -8.66 6.30 -12.35
CA LYS A 60 -9.28 5.90 -13.63
C LYS A 60 -10.82 5.90 -13.66
N GLY A 61 -11.45 6.45 -12.62
CA GLY A 61 -12.90 6.40 -12.41
C GLY A 61 -13.26 5.51 -11.22
N GLU A 62 -14.47 4.97 -11.19
CA GLU A 62 -15.06 4.34 -10.00
C GLU A 62 -15.58 2.90 -10.25
N ARG A 63 -15.70 2.13 -9.17
CA ARG A 63 -16.34 0.81 -9.10
C ARG A 63 -17.13 0.69 -7.80
N VAL A 64 -18.38 0.20 -7.86
CA VAL A 64 -19.14 -0.15 -6.65
C VAL A 64 -18.75 -1.55 -6.18
N ILE A 65 -18.39 -1.67 -4.90
CA ILE A 65 -18.05 -2.93 -4.22
C ILE A 65 -18.92 -3.03 -2.97
N GLY A 66 -19.79 -4.04 -2.91
CA GLY A 66 -20.84 -4.09 -1.89
C GLY A 66 -21.79 -2.89 -2.00
N GLU A 67 -21.78 -2.04 -0.99
CA GLU A 67 -22.53 -0.77 -0.95
C GLU A 67 -21.63 0.48 -1.14
N THR A 68 -20.30 0.31 -1.22
CA THR A 68 -19.32 1.41 -1.28
C THR A 68 -18.91 1.71 -2.73
N THR A 69 -18.97 2.99 -3.13
CA THR A 69 -18.29 3.48 -4.34
C THR A 69 -16.81 3.67 -4.05
N CYS A 70 -15.98 2.90 -4.74
CA CYS A 70 -14.52 2.92 -4.62
C CYS A 70 -13.90 3.52 -5.89
N GLN A 71 -12.91 4.38 -5.74
CA GLN A 71 -12.06 4.89 -6.81
C GLN A 71 -11.09 3.80 -7.28
N ILE A 72 -10.84 3.74 -8.59
CA ILE A 72 -9.91 2.79 -9.22
C ILE A 72 -8.56 3.48 -9.38
N MET A 73 -7.59 3.10 -8.55
CA MET A 73 -6.19 3.50 -8.71
C MET A 73 -5.45 2.46 -9.56
N GLU A 74 -5.02 2.85 -10.75
CA GLU A 74 -4.32 1.99 -11.71
C GLU A 74 -2.80 2.25 -11.66
N ASP A 75 -2.03 1.20 -11.38
CA ASP A 75 -0.57 1.21 -11.22
C ASP A 75 0.10 0.42 -12.36
N THR A 76 1.11 1.02 -12.97
CA THR A 76 1.79 0.52 -14.17
C THR A 76 3.30 0.72 -14.07
N LYS A 77 4.10 -0.25 -14.55
CA LYS A 77 5.56 -0.26 -14.40
C LYS A 77 6.24 -0.25 -15.77
N SER A 78 7.21 0.63 -15.99
CA SER A 78 7.83 0.83 -17.32
C SER A 78 8.65 -0.35 -17.85
N ASN A 79 8.93 -1.34 -17.01
CA ASN A 79 9.60 -2.60 -17.33
C ASN A 79 8.63 -3.77 -17.56
N ALA A 80 7.34 -3.60 -17.28
CA ALA A 80 6.24 -4.52 -17.59
C ALA A 80 4.94 -3.72 -17.83
N PRO A 81 4.87 -2.86 -18.87
CA PRO A 81 3.74 -1.96 -19.11
C PRO A 81 2.44 -2.67 -19.51
N GLU A 82 2.52 -3.94 -19.89
CA GLU A 82 1.38 -4.84 -20.11
C GLU A 82 0.73 -5.33 -18.81
N ASP A 83 1.48 -5.35 -17.70
CA ASP A 83 1.04 -5.80 -16.38
C ASP A 83 0.61 -4.60 -15.53
N VAL A 84 -0.68 -4.59 -15.21
CA VAL A 84 -1.36 -3.48 -14.53
C VAL A 84 -1.97 -4.01 -13.24
N MET A 85 -1.73 -3.30 -12.13
CA MET A 85 -2.45 -3.52 -10.87
C MET A 85 -3.52 -2.44 -10.71
N ARG A 86 -4.69 -2.81 -10.19
CA ARG A 86 -5.72 -1.86 -9.78
C ARG A 86 -6.05 -2.06 -8.32
N THR A 87 -5.90 -1.01 -7.52
CA THR A 87 -6.41 -0.94 -6.15
C THR A 87 -7.79 -0.30 -6.19
N PHE A 88 -8.76 -0.89 -5.48
CA PHE A 88 -10.05 -0.26 -5.23
C PHE A 88 -10.00 0.42 -3.86
N PHE A 89 -9.84 1.74 -3.85
CA PHE A 89 -9.75 2.52 -2.61
C PHE A 89 -10.98 3.40 -2.44
N HIS A 90 -11.25 3.84 -1.22
CA HIS A 90 -12.32 4.76 -0.87
C HIS A 90 -11.79 5.73 0.18
N ASP A 91 -11.63 7.00 -0.21
CA ASP A 91 -11.48 8.08 0.77
C ASP A 91 -12.89 8.47 1.26
N ASN A 92 -13.08 8.56 2.58
CA ASN A 92 -14.39 8.87 3.17
C ASN A 92 -14.63 10.37 3.44
N GLU A 93 -13.67 11.23 3.10
CA GLU A 93 -13.72 12.70 3.26
C GLU A 93 -13.89 13.21 4.71
N ILE A 94 -13.76 12.32 5.71
CA ILE A 94 -13.89 12.65 7.14
C ILE A 94 -12.58 12.41 7.86
N ASN A 95 -12.02 11.20 7.72
CA ASN A 95 -10.84 10.78 8.47
C ASN A 95 -10.10 9.57 7.88
N THR A 96 -10.44 9.07 6.68
CA THR A 96 -10.02 7.71 6.27
C THR A 96 -9.75 7.52 4.77
N VAL A 97 -8.78 6.67 4.43
CA VAL A 97 -8.68 6.02 3.11
C VAL A 97 -8.71 4.51 3.30
N SER A 98 -9.57 3.76 2.64
CA SER A 98 -9.74 2.31 2.85
C SER A 98 -9.69 1.51 1.54
N ILE A 99 -9.07 0.33 1.54
CA ILE A 99 -8.96 -0.60 0.39
C ILE A 99 -10.05 -1.67 0.45
N TYR A 100 -10.76 -1.87 -0.66
CA TYR A 100 -11.81 -2.89 -0.80
C TYR A 100 -11.42 -4.10 -1.65
N GLY A 101 -10.27 -4.04 -2.34
CA GLY A 101 -9.76 -5.15 -3.14
C GLY A 101 -8.72 -4.74 -4.18
N TYR A 102 -8.28 -5.74 -4.95
CA TYR A 102 -7.31 -5.59 -6.03
C TYR A 102 -7.73 -6.36 -7.30
N GLU A 103 -7.28 -5.90 -8.45
CA GLU A 103 -7.47 -6.54 -9.76
C GLU A 103 -6.17 -6.50 -10.56
N SER A 104 -5.63 -7.67 -10.92
CA SER A 104 -4.51 -7.79 -11.85
C SER A 104 -5.01 -7.90 -13.28
N VAL A 105 -4.39 -7.15 -14.19
CA VAL A 105 -4.75 -7.09 -15.61
C VAL A 105 -3.48 -7.23 -16.46
N THR A 106 -3.44 -8.20 -17.37
CA THR A 106 -2.36 -8.35 -18.37
C THR A 106 -2.95 -8.27 -19.78
N ASP A 107 -2.31 -7.52 -20.68
CA ASP A 107 -2.79 -7.26 -22.05
C ASP A 107 -4.24 -6.71 -22.11
N GLY A 108 -4.67 -6.03 -21.04
CA GLY A 108 -6.05 -5.52 -20.90
C GLY A 108 -7.10 -6.56 -20.46
N ASN A 109 -6.70 -7.80 -20.18
CA ASN A 109 -7.56 -8.87 -19.69
C ASN A 109 -7.39 -9.01 -18.17
N VAL A 110 -8.50 -9.12 -17.42
CA VAL A 110 -8.44 -9.39 -15.98
C VAL A 110 -7.93 -10.82 -15.75
N ASN A 111 -6.81 -10.96 -15.04
CA ASN A 111 -6.23 -12.23 -14.66
C ASN A 111 -6.93 -12.79 -13.41
N TRP A 112 -7.04 -11.94 -12.38
CA TRP A 112 -7.65 -12.25 -11.09
C TRP A 112 -8.22 -10.98 -10.46
N THR A 113 -9.13 -11.17 -9.50
CA THR A 113 -9.68 -10.09 -8.68
C THR A 113 -9.94 -10.63 -7.28
N HIS A 114 -9.41 -9.95 -6.26
CA HIS A 114 -9.69 -10.23 -4.85
C HIS A 114 -10.49 -9.06 -4.28
N TYR A 115 -11.52 -9.35 -3.48
CA TYR A 115 -12.29 -8.36 -2.72
C TYR A 115 -12.32 -8.78 -1.25
N PHE A 116 -11.99 -7.85 -0.35
CA PHE A 116 -11.94 -8.17 1.07
C PHE A 116 -13.34 -8.24 1.68
N THR A 117 -13.53 -9.13 2.66
CA THR A 117 -14.82 -9.33 3.36
C THR A 117 -15.18 -8.11 4.22
N GLU A 118 -14.19 -7.56 4.90
CA GLU A 118 -14.26 -6.24 5.54
C GLU A 118 -13.27 -5.32 4.82
N ALA A 119 -13.55 -4.02 4.76
CA ALA A 119 -12.65 -3.08 4.11
C ALA A 119 -11.29 -3.11 4.82
N TRP A 120 -10.24 -3.38 4.05
CA TRP A 120 -8.89 -3.02 4.45
C TRP A 120 -8.72 -1.52 4.29
N VAL A 121 -7.53 -1.06 4.63
CA VAL A 121 -7.47 0.05 5.55
C VAL A 121 -6.16 0.73 5.18
N GLU A 122 -6.20 1.92 4.54
CA GLU A 122 -5.08 2.61 3.88
C GLU A 122 -4.66 4.05 4.36
N TYR A 123 -5.46 4.87 5.08
CA TYR A 123 -5.00 6.02 5.93
C TYR A 123 -6.01 6.44 7.02
N TYR A 124 -5.54 6.98 8.16
CA TYR A 124 -6.34 7.78 9.12
C TYR A 124 -5.78 9.19 9.00
N TYR A 125 -6.64 10.19 8.89
CA TYR A 125 -6.22 11.58 8.87
C TYR A 125 -7.17 12.45 9.72
N PRO A 126 -6.77 13.69 10.11
CA PRO A 126 -5.46 14.31 9.91
C PRO A 126 -4.32 13.54 10.58
N PHE A 127 -3.15 13.48 9.95
CA PHE A 127 -1.97 12.88 10.60
C PHE A 127 -1.53 13.75 11.79
N VAL A 128 -1.22 13.11 12.92
CA VAL A 128 -0.82 13.80 14.16
C VAL A 128 0.55 13.29 14.59
N VAL A 129 1.56 14.16 14.61
CA VAL A 129 2.93 13.76 15.00
C VAL A 129 2.94 13.14 16.40
N GLY A 130 3.48 11.94 16.51
CA GLY A 130 3.46 11.11 17.73
C GLY A 130 2.27 10.15 17.84
N SER A 131 1.32 10.13 16.90
CA SER A 131 0.28 9.10 16.85
C SER A 131 0.85 7.77 16.35
N SER A 132 0.39 6.68 16.96
CA SER A 132 0.67 5.30 16.55
C SER A 132 -0.60 4.45 16.57
N LEU A 133 -0.49 3.21 16.07
CA LEU A 133 -1.62 2.60 15.39
C LEU A 133 -1.39 1.15 14.98
N THR A 134 -2.31 0.25 15.34
CA THR A 134 -2.45 -1.07 14.69
C THR A 134 -3.21 -0.98 13.38
N ILE A 135 -2.72 -1.68 12.36
CA ILE A 135 -3.26 -1.73 11.00
C ILE A 135 -3.92 -3.09 10.78
N ILE A 136 -3.15 -4.13 11.10
CA ILE A 136 -3.52 -5.54 11.21
C ILE A 136 -2.79 -6.09 12.44
N ASP A 137 -3.48 -6.94 13.20
CA ASP A 137 -2.97 -7.77 14.30
C ASP A 137 -3.80 -9.06 14.25
N GLU A 138 -3.47 -9.90 13.27
CA GLU A 138 -4.26 -11.08 12.86
C GLU A 138 -3.38 -12.33 12.80
N LYS A 139 -4.01 -13.49 12.94
CA LYS A 139 -3.31 -14.78 13.12
C LYS A 139 -3.96 -15.92 12.35
N GLY A 140 -3.13 -16.80 11.80
CA GLY A 140 -3.57 -17.92 10.97
C GLY A 140 -4.28 -17.48 9.68
N MET A 141 -3.84 -16.38 9.06
CA MET A 141 -4.37 -15.91 7.78
C MET A 141 -3.97 -16.85 6.65
N ASN A 142 -4.84 -17.04 5.66
CA ASN A 142 -4.46 -17.71 4.42
C ASN A 142 -3.54 -16.78 3.59
N PRO A 143 -2.47 -17.27 2.95
CA PRO A 143 -1.61 -16.47 2.09
C PRO A 143 -2.35 -15.62 1.04
N THR A 144 -3.40 -16.16 0.41
CA THR A 144 -4.19 -15.46 -0.62
C THR A 144 -5.13 -14.36 -0.09
N ASP A 145 -5.30 -14.25 1.23
CA ASP A 145 -6.07 -13.17 1.88
C ASP A 145 -5.20 -11.95 2.26
N VAL A 146 -3.88 -12.01 2.10
CA VAL A 146 -2.98 -10.89 2.43
C VAL A 146 -2.88 -9.91 1.25
N PRO A 147 -3.28 -8.62 1.40
CA PRO A 147 -3.47 -7.70 0.26
C PRO A 147 -2.20 -7.29 -0.48
N PHE A 148 -1.10 -7.17 0.25
CA PHE A 148 0.16 -6.62 -0.25
C PHE A 148 1.11 -7.70 -0.78
N ILE A 149 0.96 -8.97 -0.35
CA ILE A 149 1.74 -10.10 -0.86
C ILE A 149 0.90 -10.86 -1.88
N TYR A 150 1.36 -10.94 -3.14
CA TYR A 150 0.71 -11.82 -4.11
C TYR A 150 1.21 -13.27 -3.96
N PHE A 151 0.35 -14.13 -3.43
CA PHE A 151 0.45 -15.58 -3.55
C PHE A 151 -0.53 -16.11 -4.61
N PRO A 152 -0.17 -17.16 -5.39
CA PRO A 152 -1.04 -17.73 -6.41
C PRO A 152 -2.09 -18.71 -5.85
N ASP A 153 -1.79 -19.27 -4.68
CA ASP A 153 -2.49 -20.31 -3.92
C ASP A 153 -1.96 -20.24 -2.47
N ASP A 154 -2.53 -21.03 -1.56
CA ASP A 154 -2.22 -21.00 -0.12
C ASP A 154 -1.11 -22.01 0.29
N ASP A 155 -0.54 -22.76 -0.66
CA ASP A 155 0.52 -23.78 -0.50
C ASP A 155 1.84 -23.18 -1.00
N ILE A 156 2.60 -22.52 -0.12
CA ILE A 156 3.77 -21.72 -0.48
C ILE A 156 4.98 -22.62 -0.78
N ASP A 157 5.10 -23.78 -0.10
CA ASP A 157 6.22 -24.71 -0.25
C ASP A 157 6.03 -25.89 -1.23
N ASP A 158 4.89 -25.96 -1.94
CA ASP A 158 4.56 -26.93 -3.03
C ASP A 158 4.53 -28.39 -2.49
N ASP A 159 3.95 -28.55 -1.28
CA ASP A 159 3.85 -29.78 -0.47
C ASP A 159 2.51 -30.51 -0.69
N GLY A 160 1.42 -29.75 -0.88
CA GLY A 160 0.04 -30.22 -0.92
C GLY A 160 -0.76 -29.94 0.37
N VAL A 161 -0.31 -29.00 1.20
CA VAL A 161 -0.96 -28.56 2.45
C VAL A 161 -1.03 -27.04 2.48
N ASP A 162 -2.20 -26.48 2.81
CA ASP A 162 -2.39 -25.03 2.93
C ASP A 162 -1.59 -24.48 4.13
N ASP A 163 -0.73 -23.49 3.87
CA ASP A 163 0.08 -22.77 4.87
C ASP A 163 -0.72 -21.63 5.53
N THR A 164 -0.15 -20.99 6.56
CA THR A 164 -0.76 -19.80 7.19
C THR A 164 0.25 -18.73 7.57
N ILE A 165 -0.25 -17.50 7.78
CA ILE A 165 0.55 -16.32 8.14
C ILE A 165 -0.01 -15.69 9.42
N ASP A 166 0.87 -15.47 10.40
CA ASP A 166 0.65 -14.55 11.53
C ASP A 166 1.20 -13.17 11.13
N LEU A 167 0.42 -12.10 11.35
CA LEU A 167 0.67 -10.78 10.79
C LEU A 167 0.35 -9.65 11.77
N THR A 168 1.36 -8.86 12.16
CA THR A 168 1.20 -7.62 12.91
C THR A 168 1.85 -6.47 12.17
N ILE A 169 1.12 -5.38 11.97
CA ILE A 169 1.64 -4.20 11.28
C ILE A 169 1.16 -2.95 12.00
N ILE A 170 2.09 -2.03 12.26
CA ILE A 170 1.86 -0.82 13.07
C ILE A 170 2.49 0.39 12.36
N ALA A 171 1.76 1.50 12.23
CA ALA A 171 2.35 2.74 11.70
C ALA A 171 2.43 3.86 12.75
N TYR A 172 3.38 4.76 12.53
CA TYR A 172 3.81 5.80 13.45
C TYR A 172 4.07 7.09 12.67
N VAL A 173 3.33 8.16 12.98
CA VAL A 173 3.59 9.48 12.39
C VAL A 173 4.77 10.12 13.15
N GLN A 174 5.99 9.97 12.63
CA GLN A 174 7.23 10.31 13.33
C GLN A 174 7.50 11.82 13.42
N SER A 175 7.35 12.53 12.31
CA SER A 175 7.72 13.95 12.18
C SER A 175 6.94 14.63 11.05
N GLN A 176 7.04 15.95 10.98
CA GLN A 176 6.90 16.71 9.74
C GLN A 176 8.27 17.28 9.39
N GLU A 177 8.66 17.21 8.11
CA GLU A 177 9.95 17.68 7.62
C GLU A 177 9.88 18.08 6.14
N ASP A 178 10.70 19.04 5.73
CA ASP A 178 10.80 19.48 4.34
C ASP A 178 11.53 18.42 3.52
N ILE A 179 10.87 17.86 2.51
CA ILE A 179 11.44 16.83 1.64
C ILE A 179 11.59 17.35 0.21
N THR A 180 12.73 17.06 -0.42
CA THR A 180 12.99 17.45 -1.82
C THR A 180 13.23 16.21 -2.66
N VAL A 181 12.44 16.08 -3.72
CA VAL A 181 12.44 14.98 -4.71
C VAL A 181 12.43 15.60 -6.12
N PRO A 182 12.57 14.83 -7.22
CA PRO A 182 12.66 15.42 -8.56
C PRO A 182 11.42 16.23 -9.00
N ALA A 183 10.24 15.99 -8.41
CA ALA A 183 9.04 16.81 -8.62
C ALA A 183 9.10 18.19 -7.94
N GLY A 184 9.97 18.40 -6.95
CA GLY A 184 10.11 19.66 -6.20
C GLY A 184 10.39 19.48 -4.72
N THR A 185 10.33 20.58 -3.98
CA THR A 185 10.37 20.60 -2.51
C THR A 185 8.96 20.68 -1.95
N PHE A 186 8.65 19.81 -1.00
CA PHE A 186 7.38 19.75 -0.28
C PHE A 186 7.66 20.08 1.19
N GLU A 187 7.33 21.32 1.58
CA GLU A 187 7.44 21.80 2.97
C GLU A 187 6.44 21.05 3.87
N ASP A 188 6.75 20.84 5.15
CA ASP A 188 5.88 20.17 6.14
C ASP A 188 5.26 18.85 5.65
N ALA A 189 6.05 17.95 5.05
CA ALA A 189 5.60 16.61 4.68
C ALA A 189 5.64 15.67 5.90
N PHE A 190 4.58 14.89 6.11
CA PHE A 190 4.52 13.93 7.22
C PHE A 190 5.39 12.72 6.91
N LYS A 191 6.38 12.47 7.77
CA LYS A 191 7.15 11.23 7.76
C LYS A 191 6.41 10.19 8.60
N ILE A 192 6.01 9.10 7.94
CA ILE A 192 5.40 7.92 8.55
C ILE A 192 6.41 6.79 8.51
N TYR A 193 6.56 6.10 9.63
CA TYR A 193 7.22 4.80 9.72
C TYR A 193 6.16 3.72 9.88
N THR A 194 6.25 2.65 9.09
CA THR A 194 5.42 1.44 9.23
C THR A 194 6.34 0.27 9.53
N ASP A 195 5.97 -0.44 10.58
CA ASP A 195 6.66 -1.52 11.29
C ASP A 195 5.85 -2.80 11.02
N GLY A 196 6.48 -3.86 10.50
CA GLY A 196 5.81 -5.12 10.18
C GLY A 196 6.54 -6.34 10.74
N ASP A 197 5.82 -7.13 11.52
CA ASP A 197 6.22 -8.46 12.02
C ASP A 197 5.32 -9.50 11.34
N MET A 198 5.93 -10.42 10.60
CA MET A 198 5.24 -11.50 9.91
C MET A 198 5.90 -12.83 10.24
N THR A 199 5.10 -13.87 10.50
CA THR A 199 5.59 -15.25 10.60
C THR A 199 4.79 -16.15 9.66
N PHE A 200 5.49 -16.74 8.69
CA PHE A 200 4.95 -17.74 7.78
C PHE A 200 5.08 -19.11 8.44
N HIS A 201 3.96 -19.80 8.63
CA HIS A 201 3.92 -21.15 9.18
C HIS A 201 3.88 -22.17 8.03
N LEU A 202 5.05 -22.49 7.48
CA LEU A 202 5.18 -23.34 6.30
C LEU A 202 5.22 -24.83 6.65
N SER A 203 4.48 -25.64 5.90
CA SER A 203 4.20 -27.05 6.20
C SER A 203 5.46 -27.93 6.28
N THR A 204 6.42 -27.70 5.38
CA THR A 204 7.64 -28.49 5.19
C THR A 204 8.91 -27.65 5.42
N TRP A 205 8.88 -26.33 5.22
CA TRP A 205 10.00 -25.41 5.52
C TRP A 205 10.01 -24.93 6.98
N GLY A 206 8.86 -24.97 7.68
CA GLY A 206 8.70 -24.52 9.07
C GLY A 206 8.42 -23.03 9.21
N ASP A 207 8.54 -22.52 10.44
CA ASP A 207 8.30 -21.11 10.74
C ASP A 207 9.40 -20.21 10.12
N ILE A 208 9.02 -19.25 9.28
CA ILE A 208 9.92 -18.20 8.76
C ILE A 208 9.41 -16.84 9.24
N SER A 209 10.22 -16.16 10.06
CA SER A 209 9.97 -14.78 10.49
C SER A 209 10.51 -13.78 9.47
N VAL A 210 9.78 -12.69 9.27
CA VAL A 210 10.09 -11.63 8.29
C VAL A 210 9.77 -10.27 8.93
N GLU A 211 10.77 -9.38 8.96
CA GLU A 211 10.67 -8.02 9.50
C GLU A 211 10.55 -7.01 8.34
N MET A 212 9.76 -5.95 8.50
CA MET A 212 9.62 -4.87 7.52
C MET A 212 9.75 -3.48 8.18
N ASP A 213 10.72 -2.69 7.71
CA ASP A 213 10.71 -1.23 7.84
C ASP A 213 10.14 -0.60 6.55
N ASN A 214 9.18 0.31 6.69
CA ASN A 214 8.82 1.26 5.64
C ASN A 214 8.88 2.70 6.15
N TYR A 215 9.53 3.58 5.41
CA TYR A 215 9.53 5.02 5.64
C TYR A 215 8.89 5.72 4.45
N SER A 216 7.73 6.34 4.67
CA SER A 216 7.03 7.12 3.65
C SER A 216 6.89 8.58 4.06
N TRP A 217 7.09 9.48 3.09
CA TRP A 217 6.83 10.92 3.23
C TRP A 217 5.56 11.23 2.47
N ASN A 218 4.58 11.79 3.16
CA ASN A 218 3.23 12.02 2.64
C ASN A 218 2.85 13.49 2.83
N LYS A 219 2.37 14.15 1.76
CA LYS A 219 1.90 15.53 1.80
C LYS A 219 0.40 15.57 1.47
N PRO A 220 -0.43 16.27 2.27
CA PRO A 220 -1.84 16.48 1.96
C PRO A 220 -2.04 16.99 0.52
N HIS A 221 -3.06 16.49 -0.18
CA HIS A 221 -3.42 16.79 -1.58
C HIS A 221 -2.36 16.43 -2.63
N ILE A 222 -1.32 15.70 -2.22
CA ILE A 222 -0.30 15.12 -3.10
C ILE A 222 -0.19 13.61 -2.88
N GLY A 223 -0.46 13.12 -1.66
CA GLY A 223 -0.20 11.74 -1.27
C GLY A 223 1.28 11.50 -1.00
N ARG A 224 1.77 10.30 -1.34
CA ARG A 224 3.14 9.86 -1.07
C ARG A 224 4.13 10.55 -2.03
N VAL A 225 5.10 11.29 -1.48
CA VAL A 225 6.14 11.99 -2.28
C VAL A 225 7.47 11.23 -2.32
N LYS A 226 7.75 10.42 -1.30
CA LYS A 226 8.91 9.52 -1.21
C LYS A 226 8.56 8.27 -0.40
N ASN A 227 9.18 7.14 -0.72
CA ASN A 227 9.04 5.90 0.03
C ASN A 227 10.36 5.08 -0.02
N ASP A 228 10.89 4.71 1.14
CA ASP A 228 11.91 3.68 1.29
C ASP A 228 11.29 2.46 2.00
N THR A 229 11.62 1.24 1.59
CA THR A 229 11.18 -0.02 2.22
C THR A 229 12.35 -1.00 2.28
N THR A 230 12.51 -1.67 3.42
CA THR A 230 13.29 -2.92 3.56
C THR A 230 12.40 -4.05 4.07
N ILE A 231 12.63 -5.27 3.61
CA ILE A 231 12.00 -6.48 4.13
C ILE A 231 13.09 -7.54 4.26
N ASP A 232 13.38 -7.92 5.50
CA ASP A 232 14.46 -8.84 5.87
C ASP A 232 13.85 -10.20 6.26
N TYR A 233 14.42 -11.31 5.77
CA TYR A 233 13.85 -12.66 5.95
C TYR A 233 14.81 -13.54 6.74
N ASP A 234 14.36 -14.21 7.83
CA ASP A 234 15.20 -15.15 8.61
C ASP A 234 15.31 -16.52 7.91
N THR A 235 15.79 -16.53 6.65
CA THR A 235 16.00 -17.74 5.85
C THR A 235 17.05 -17.54 4.75
N GLU A 236 17.77 -18.61 4.39
CA GLU A 236 18.67 -18.60 3.22
C GLU A 236 17.95 -18.77 1.87
N TYR A 237 16.63 -19.00 1.87
CA TYR A 237 15.84 -19.32 0.67
C TYR A 237 15.27 -18.09 -0.05
N ILE A 238 15.07 -16.98 0.67
CA ILE A 238 14.50 -15.74 0.16
C ILE A 238 15.51 -14.62 0.46
N PRO A 239 15.98 -13.86 -0.55
CA PRO A 239 16.88 -12.75 -0.32
C PRO A 239 16.11 -11.50 0.13
N ASP A 240 16.74 -10.72 1.02
CA ASP A 240 16.22 -9.45 1.53
C ASP A 240 15.84 -8.48 0.39
N TYR A 241 14.77 -7.72 0.61
CA TYR A 241 14.18 -6.82 -0.39
C TYR A 241 14.40 -5.36 0.01
N GLU A 242 15.03 -4.58 -0.87
CA GLU A 242 15.21 -3.14 -0.71
C GLU A 242 14.53 -2.40 -1.87
N SER A 243 13.71 -1.40 -1.57
CA SER A 243 13.03 -0.58 -2.58
C SER A 243 12.96 0.89 -2.18
N HIS A 244 13.37 1.78 -3.08
CA HIS A 244 13.38 3.22 -2.89
C HIS A 244 12.64 3.90 -4.05
N SER A 245 11.78 4.88 -3.75
CA SER A 245 11.06 5.63 -4.77
C SER A 245 10.83 7.10 -4.42
N GLU A 246 10.91 7.94 -5.45
CA GLU A 246 10.72 9.39 -5.37
C GLU A 246 9.77 9.88 -6.46
N LEU A 247 8.87 10.80 -6.10
CA LEU A 247 7.94 11.44 -7.03
C LEU A 247 8.71 12.35 -8.01
N THR A 248 8.52 12.13 -9.32
CA THR A 248 9.18 12.88 -10.40
C THR A 248 8.26 13.88 -11.07
N THR A 249 6.98 13.54 -11.26
CA THR A 249 5.91 14.46 -11.68
C THR A 249 4.58 14.03 -11.10
N TYR A 250 3.68 14.98 -10.88
CA TYR A 250 2.26 14.72 -10.60
C TYR A 250 1.40 15.69 -11.41
N GLU A 251 0.18 15.27 -11.76
CA GLU A 251 -0.83 16.05 -12.46
C GLU A 251 -2.18 15.82 -11.77
N LEU A 252 -2.85 16.90 -11.37
CA LEU A 252 -4.20 16.90 -10.80
C LEU A 252 -5.16 17.65 -11.78
N PRO A 253 -6.49 17.43 -11.72
CA PRO A 253 -7.46 18.03 -12.64
C PRO A 253 -7.56 19.57 -12.63
#